data_AF-A0A4Q2V5M8-F1
#
_entry.id   AF-A0A4Q2V5M8-F1
#
_cell.length_a   1.000
_cell.length_b   1.000
_cell.length_c   1.000
_cell.angle_alpha   90.00
_cell.angle_beta   90.00
_cell.angle_gamma   90.00
#
_symmetry.space_group_name_H-M   'P 1'
#
loop_
_entity.id
_entity.type
_entity.pdbx_description
1 polymer ?
#
loop_
_entity_poly.entity_id
_entity_poly.type
_entity_poly.pdbx_seq_one_letter_code
_entity_poly.pdbx_strand_id
1 'polypeptide(L)'
;MPVTLQIAEHPATGWEKPRVASAEDLLEGASPRNFRRCERIIQSSFSRGALREHRTSASENGFVWSAYHAYSNHHHLTIRPEDVWFAILTQLSFFINANAEQLRAFFVSHEGKKELEVVAVGTLESANFGALAQQMTGLISKNVNDPELGTWVMPSFSTTSDTDRVVASVLFMGAMQKYFSYTINLVCGIPSVTLLGEVSDWKDIQARLAKIEQLGEEPTQFAEMLRPILRHLILSFEQPNNPDVTRFWNTIATKNPMFSGTDYISGWIGAFCFWEENGASKPRFKEDVVLEGVSYPTVDIDKVPVGFASVPVTVNDNDAKFECTMLAGSFGIQAQPSSQEGSLEQGSTESEPQGHETSTSALVKVQPLSGWIMYENEAAEAVQAREEEKKVLNDKINTGMEASGSEGFSALLPLYRRLGELEAF
;
A
#
# COMPACT_ATOMS: atom_id res chain seq x y z
N MET A 1 -12.12 -17.74 13.72
CA MET A 1 -13.27 -16.85 13.61
C MET A 1 -12.72 -15.45 13.47
N PRO A 2 -13.08 -14.72 12.40
CA PRO A 2 -12.65 -13.35 12.19
C PRO A 2 -12.98 -12.41 13.36
N VAL A 3 -12.22 -11.33 13.48
CA VAL A 3 -12.48 -10.24 14.44
C VAL A 3 -12.50 -8.89 13.72
N THR A 4 -13.46 -8.05 14.07
CA THR A 4 -13.58 -6.67 13.57
C THR A 4 -13.39 -5.70 14.73
N LEU A 5 -12.42 -4.80 14.61
CA LEU A 5 -12.07 -3.77 15.60
C LEU A 5 -12.49 -2.40 15.08
N GLN A 6 -13.17 -1.60 15.90
CA GLN A 6 -13.29 -0.16 15.65
C GLN A 6 -12.04 0.53 16.21
N ILE A 7 -11.40 1.37 15.40
CA ILE A 7 -10.07 1.93 15.67
C ILE A 7 -10.10 3.47 15.76
N ALA A 8 -11.01 4.13 15.02
CA ALA A 8 -11.20 5.57 15.08
C ALA A 8 -12.68 5.96 14.85
N GLU A 9 -13.18 6.93 15.62
CA GLU A 9 -14.58 7.39 15.58
C GLU A 9 -14.84 8.41 14.44
N HIS A 10 -14.55 8.02 13.21
CA HIS A 10 -14.90 8.78 12.01
C HIS A 10 -15.48 7.87 10.90
N PRO A 11 -16.34 8.37 10.01
CA PRO A 11 -16.83 7.59 8.89
C PRO A 11 -15.68 7.17 7.96
N ALA A 12 -15.91 6.08 7.22
CA ALA A 12 -15.00 5.64 6.17
C ALA A 12 -15.32 6.34 4.83
N THR A 13 -14.29 6.63 4.03
CA THR A 13 -14.45 7.24 2.70
C THR A 13 -14.56 6.18 1.60
N GLY A 14 -15.09 6.57 0.44
CA GLY A 14 -15.22 5.71 -0.74
C GLY A 14 -13.91 5.50 -1.48
N TRP A 15 -13.70 4.28 -1.99
CA TRP A 15 -12.59 3.94 -2.87
C TRP A 15 -12.85 4.41 -4.31
N GLU A 16 -12.04 5.37 -4.76
CA GLU A 16 -12.18 6.06 -6.05
C GLU A 16 -11.08 5.72 -7.08
N LYS A 17 -10.09 4.90 -6.72
CA LYS A 17 -9.02 4.50 -7.66
C LYS A 17 -9.60 3.74 -8.87
N PRO A 18 -8.97 3.83 -10.06
CA PRO A 18 -9.42 3.14 -11.27
C PRO A 18 -9.60 1.62 -11.05
N ARG A 19 -10.61 1.04 -11.72
CA ARG A 19 -10.83 -0.41 -11.72
C ARG A 19 -10.10 -1.08 -12.88
N VAL A 20 -9.60 -2.30 -12.65
CA VAL A 20 -9.25 -3.24 -13.73
C VAL A 20 -10.50 -4.00 -14.19
N ALA A 21 -10.48 -4.51 -15.42
CA ALA A 21 -11.52 -5.33 -16.04
C ALA A 21 -10.98 -6.67 -16.59
N SER A 22 -9.66 -6.85 -16.64
CA SER A 22 -8.94 -8.03 -17.12
C SER A 22 -7.67 -8.31 -16.27
N ALA A 23 -7.02 -9.46 -16.49
CA ALA A 23 -5.75 -9.79 -15.84
C ALA A 23 -4.58 -9.04 -16.51
N GLU A 24 -4.78 -8.64 -17.76
CA GLU A 24 -3.90 -7.84 -18.59
C GLU A 24 -3.81 -6.41 -18.03
N ASP A 25 -4.93 -5.75 -17.74
CA ASP A 25 -4.96 -4.42 -17.10
C ASP A 25 -4.35 -4.46 -15.67
N LEU A 26 -4.49 -5.60 -14.99
CA LEU A 26 -3.91 -5.83 -13.66
C LEU A 26 -2.39 -5.98 -13.73
N LEU A 27 -1.87 -6.69 -14.74
CA LEU A 27 -0.43 -6.78 -15.00
C LEU A 27 0.15 -5.43 -15.42
N GLU A 28 -0.54 -4.67 -16.28
CA GLU A 28 -0.14 -3.32 -16.70
C GLU A 28 0.00 -2.37 -15.50
N GLY A 29 -1.02 -2.32 -14.63
CA GLY A 29 -1.03 -1.41 -13.48
C GLY A 29 -0.27 -1.87 -12.23
N ALA A 30 0.10 -3.16 -12.13
CA ALA A 30 0.88 -3.69 -11.00
C ALA A 30 2.33 -4.01 -11.36
N SER A 31 2.67 -4.12 -12.64
CA SER A 31 4.05 -4.31 -13.08
C SER A 31 4.27 -3.86 -14.55
N PRO A 32 4.34 -2.55 -14.83
CA PRO A 32 4.47 -2.02 -16.18
C PRO A 32 5.65 -2.59 -17.00
N ARG A 33 6.77 -2.93 -16.34
CA ARG A 33 7.94 -3.59 -16.96
C ARG A 33 7.59 -5.00 -17.45
N ASN A 34 7.03 -5.84 -16.58
CA ASN A 34 6.64 -7.20 -16.93
C ASN A 34 5.51 -7.22 -17.98
N PHE A 35 4.59 -6.25 -17.95
CA PHE A 35 3.57 -6.07 -18.99
C PHE A 35 4.17 -5.74 -20.36
N ARG A 36 5.14 -4.83 -20.44
CA ARG A 36 5.85 -4.49 -21.70
C ARG A 36 6.58 -5.67 -22.33
N ARG A 37 6.91 -6.69 -21.52
CA ARG A 37 7.64 -7.91 -21.93
C ARG A 37 6.73 -9.13 -22.05
N CYS A 38 5.41 -8.97 -21.89
CA CYS A 38 4.40 -10.00 -22.03
C CYS A 38 3.83 -10.01 -23.46
N GLU A 39 4.09 -11.07 -24.22
CA GLU A 39 3.44 -11.27 -25.52
C GLU A 39 1.97 -11.70 -25.34
N ARG A 40 1.71 -12.61 -24.39
CA ARG A 40 0.35 -12.99 -23.97
C ARG A 40 0.33 -13.62 -22.57
N ILE A 41 -0.74 -13.38 -21.81
CA ILE A 41 -1.01 -14.16 -20.59
C ILE A 41 -1.38 -15.59 -20.99
N ILE A 42 -0.66 -16.58 -20.45
CA ILE A 42 -0.92 -18.01 -20.61
C ILE A 42 -1.99 -18.47 -19.61
N GLN A 43 -1.84 -18.10 -18.34
CA GLN A 43 -2.77 -18.46 -17.28
C GLN A 43 -2.69 -17.46 -16.11
N SER A 44 -3.76 -17.34 -15.33
CA SER A 44 -3.84 -16.41 -14.20
C SER A 44 -4.86 -16.90 -13.17
N SER A 45 -4.65 -16.61 -11.89
CA SER A 45 -5.67 -16.80 -10.85
C SER A 45 -6.83 -15.80 -10.96
N PHE A 46 -6.63 -14.68 -11.66
CA PHE A 46 -7.55 -13.56 -11.70
C PHE A 46 -8.60 -13.72 -12.82
N SER A 47 -9.70 -14.39 -12.50
CA SER A 47 -10.79 -14.56 -13.46
C SER A 47 -11.47 -13.22 -13.78
N ARG A 48 -11.84 -13.02 -15.06
CA ARG A 48 -12.58 -11.82 -15.50
C ARG A 48 -13.96 -11.67 -14.83
N GLY A 49 -14.50 -12.73 -14.21
CA GLY A 49 -15.68 -12.64 -13.35
C GLY A 49 -15.34 -11.96 -12.02
N ALA A 50 -14.40 -12.55 -11.27
CA ALA A 50 -14.00 -12.06 -9.95
C ALA A 50 -13.51 -10.60 -9.97
N LEU A 51 -12.73 -10.21 -10.98
CA LEU A 51 -12.23 -8.83 -11.15
C LEU A 51 -13.34 -7.80 -11.47
N ARG A 52 -14.48 -8.24 -12.00
CA ARG A 52 -15.63 -7.35 -12.31
C ARG A 52 -16.62 -7.25 -11.16
N GLU A 53 -16.77 -8.33 -10.40
CA GLU A 53 -17.58 -8.43 -9.19
C GLU A 53 -16.93 -7.67 -8.02
N HIS A 54 -15.65 -7.95 -7.76
CA HIS A 54 -14.85 -7.29 -6.74
C HIS A 54 -14.14 -6.11 -7.40
N ARG A 55 -14.55 -4.86 -7.09
CA ARG A 55 -14.04 -3.65 -7.75
C ARG A 55 -12.55 -3.49 -7.38
N THR A 56 -11.70 -4.00 -8.26
CA THR A 56 -10.27 -4.20 -8.02
C THR A 56 -9.48 -3.07 -8.66
N SER A 57 -8.52 -2.49 -7.94
CA SER A 57 -7.50 -1.59 -8.49
C SER A 57 -6.15 -2.29 -8.50
N ALA A 58 -5.36 -2.10 -9.55
CA ALA A 58 -3.99 -2.60 -9.61
C ALA A 58 -3.08 -1.86 -8.59
N SER A 59 -2.06 -2.53 -8.10
CA SER A 59 -1.06 -1.96 -7.19
C SER A 59 0.21 -2.80 -7.21
N GLU A 60 1.35 -2.13 -7.32
CA GLU A 60 2.67 -2.78 -7.32
C GLU A 60 2.97 -3.50 -5.99
N ASN A 61 2.34 -3.10 -4.88
CA ASN A 61 2.37 -3.80 -3.59
C ASN A 61 1.01 -3.70 -2.87
N GLY A 62 0.09 -4.60 -3.24
CA GLY A 62 -1.29 -4.57 -2.74
C GLY A 62 -1.44 -4.60 -1.21
N PHE A 63 -0.48 -5.19 -0.48
CA PHE A 63 -0.50 -5.23 0.98
C PHE A 63 -0.15 -3.87 1.61
N VAL A 64 1.02 -3.32 1.28
CA VAL A 64 1.49 -2.04 1.86
C VAL A 64 0.57 -0.89 1.45
N TRP A 65 0.12 -0.86 0.20
CA TRP A 65 -0.77 0.19 -0.29
C TRP A 65 -2.19 0.11 0.26
N SER A 66 -2.73 -1.10 0.55
CA SER A 66 -4.00 -1.23 1.29
C SER A 66 -3.90 -0.63 2.69
N ALA A 67 -2.83 -0.95 3.42
CA ALA A 67 -2.60 -0.43 4.77
C ALA A 67 -2.40 1.10 4.77
N TYR A 68 -1.57 1.61 3.87
CA TYR A 68 -1.32 3.04 3.71
C TYR A 68 -2.60 3.82 3.39
N HIS A 69 -3.41 3.36 2.41
CA HIS A 69 -4.64 4.03 2.04
C HIS A 69 -5.75 3.88 3.10
N ALA A 70 -5.86 2.73 3.77
CA ALA A 70 -6.81 2.59 4.87
C ALA A 70 -6.57 3.64 5.97
N TYR A 71 -5.30 3.90 6.31
CA TYR A 71 -4.92 4.90 7.31
C TYR A 71 -5.01 6.34 6.79
N SER A 72 -4.49 6.61 5.58
CA SER A 72 -4.31 7.97 5.05
C SER A 72 -5.54 8.51 4.30
N ASN A 73 -6.49 7.65 3.93
CA ASN A 73 -7.73 7.98 3.25
C ASN A 73 -8.98 7.49 4.02
N HIS A 74 -8.81 6.90 5.20
CA HIS A 74 -9.91 6.40 6.05
C HIS A 74 -10.79 5.32 5.39
N HIS A 75 -10.20 4.24 4.89
CA HIS A 75 -10.97 3.06 4.47
C HIS A 75 -10.90 1.99 5.56
N HIS A 76 -11.97 1.22 5.78
CA HIS A 76 -11.93 0.04 6.63
C HIS A 76 -10.95 -0.99 6.04
N LEU A 77 -9.98 -1.47 6.82
CA LEU A 77 -8.98 -2.41 6.33
C LEU A 77 -9.42 -3.86 6.60
N THR A 78 -9.25 -4.75 5.63
CA THR A 78 -9.43 -6.20 5.80
C THR A 78 -8.13 -6.92 5.46
N ILE A 79 -7.68 -7.85 6.31
CA ILE A 79 -6.41 -8.57 6.16
C ILE A 79 -6.62 -10.07 6.45
N ARG A 80 -6.04 -10.94 5.60
CA ARG A 80 -5.96 -12.39 5.86
C ARG A 80 -4.57 -12.80 6.37
N PRO A 81 -4.43 -13.96 7.05
CA PRO A 81 -3.13 -14.52 7.40
C PRO A 81 -2.19 -14.65 6.19
N GLU A 82 -2.73 -15.04 5.03
CA GLU A 82 -1.97 -15.20 3.78
C GLU A 82 -1.44 -13.87 3.24
N ASP A 83 -2.17 -12.76 3.37
CA ASP A 83 -1.72 -11.46 2.85
C ASP A 83 -0.48 -10.96 3.62
N VAL A 84 -0.42 -11.23 4.93
CA VAL A 84 0.76 -10.96 5.76
C VAL A 84 1.87 -11.96 5.48
N TRP A 85 1.57 -13.25 5.35
CA TRP A 85 2.59 -14.28 5.09
C TRP A 85 3.23 -14.13 3.70
N PHE A 86 2.48 -13.76 2.67
CA PHE A 86 3.02 -13.48 1.33
C PHE A 86 3.85 -12.20 1.29
N ALA A 87 3.51 -11.17 2.09
CA ALA A 87 4.37 -10.00 2.24
C ALA A 87 5.71 -10.37 2.93
N ILE A 88 5.68 -11.24 3.95
CA ILE A 88 6.89 -11.78 4.59
C ILE A 88 7.75 -12.58 3.59
N LEU A 89 7.14 -13.47 2.80
CA LEU A 89 7.85 -14.28 1.81
C LEU A 89 8.41 -13.45 0.65
N THR A 90 7.71 -12.40 0.21
CA THR A 90 8.20 -11.50 -0.84
C THR A 90 9.46 -10.76 -0.39
N GLN A 91 9.42 -10.15 0.80
CA GLN A 91 10.58 -9.52 1.43
C GLN A 91 11.76 -10.48 1.60
N LEU A 92 11.49 -11.69 2.12
CA LEU A 92 12.52 -12.72 2.27
C LEU A 92 13.10 -13.20 0.93
N SER A 93 12.33 -13.14 -0.16
CA SER A 93 12.81 -13.51 -1.50
C SER A 93 13.89 -12.56 -2.00
N PHE A 94 13.80 -11.26 -1.71
CA PHE A 94 14.84 -10.29 -2.09
C PHE A 94 16.16 -10.60 -1.38
N PHE A 95 16.13 -10.86 -0.06
CA PHE A 95 17.29 -11.29 0.70
C PHE A 95 17.89 -12.61 0.18
N ILE A 96 17.05 -13.62 -0.08
CA ILE A 96 17.50 -14.94 -0.55
C ILE A 96 18.16 -14.82 -1.94
N ASN A 97 17.55 -14.08 -2.87
CA ASN A 97 18.10 -13.89 -4.21
C ASN A 97 19.42 -13.12 -4.18
N ALA A 98 19.50 -12.07 -3.35
CA ALA A 98 20.70 -11.26 -3.18
C ALA A 98 21.89 -12.01 -2.54
N ASN A 99 21.59 -12.98 -1.67
CA ASN A 99 22.57 -13.77 -0.93
C ASN A 99 22.63 -15.23 -1.38
N ALA A 100 22.11 -15.56 -2.58
CA ALA A 100 21.98 -16.92 -3.10
C ALA A 100 23.31 -17.70 -3.12
N GLU A 101 24.43 -17.01 -3.32
CA GLU A 101 25.80 -17.57 -3.22
C GLU A 101 26.13 -18.06 -1.81
N GLN A 102 25.81 -17.26 -0.78
CA GLN A 102 26.16 -17.52 0.62
C GLN A 102 25.20 -18.54 1.24
N LEU A 103 23.90 -18.37 0.97
CA LEU A 103 22.82 -19.25 1.42
C LEU A 103 22.79 -20.58 0.67
N ARG A 104 23.61 -20.74 -0.39
CA ARG A 104 23.68 -21.94 -1.22
C ARG A 104 23.69 -23.23 -0.40
N ALA A 105 24.65 -23.40 0.49
CA ALA A 105 24.81 -24.61 1.29
C ALA A 105 23.65 -24.89 2.27
N PHE A 106 22.74 -23.93 2.49
CA PHE A 106 21.51 -24.10 3.25
C PHE A 106 20.33 -24.62 2.39
N PHE A 107 20.41 -24.48 1.07
CA PHE A 107 19.32 -24.79 0.13
C PHE A 107 19.69 -25.82 -0.97
N VAL A 108 20.86 -25.70 -1.63
CA VAL A 108 21.28 -26.47 -2.83
C VAL A 108 22.82 -26.65 -2.91
N SER A 109 23.33 -27.29 -3.98
CA SER A 109 24.75 -27.70 -4.11
C SER A 109 25.44 -27.33 -5.45
N HIS A 110 25.09 -26.19 -6.07
CA HIS A 110 25.62 -25.74 -7.41
C HIS A 110 25.49 -24.19 -7.62
N GLU A 111 26.30 -23.55 -8.50
CA GLU A 111 26.74 -22.11 -8.37
C GLU A 111 26.20 -21.01 -9.39
N GLY A 112 26.08 -19.70 -8.97
CA GLY A 112 25.70 -18.44 -9.73
C GLY A 112 24.50 -17.59 -9.16
N LYS A 113 24.27 -16.25 -9.34
CA LYS A 113 25.00 -15.03 -9.85
C LYS A 113 24.22 -13.65 -9.59
N LYS A 114 24.75 -12.41 -9.89
CA LYS A 114 24.17 -11.01 -9.70
C LYS A 114 24.66 -9.97 -10.80
N GLU A 115 24.40 -8.63 -11.03
CA GLU A 115 24.17 -7.31 -10.29
C GLU A 115 23.60 -6.15 -11.23
N LEU A 116 23.31 -4.87 -10.79
CA LEU A 116 22.53 -3.76 -11.50
C LEU A 116 22.83 -2.24 -11.10
N GLU A 117 22.20 -1.18 -11.72
CA GLU A 117 21.86 0.19 -11.10
C GLU A 117 20.76 1.10 -11.82
N VAL A 118 20.40 2.35 -11.35
CA VAL A 118 19.02 3.02 -11.37
C VAL A 118 18.91 4.62 -11.41
N VAL A 119 17.70 5.28 -11.60
CA VAL A 119 17.18 6.58 -10.96
C VAL A 119 15.66 7.00 -11.27
N ALA A 120 14.83 7.56 -10.33
CA ALA A 120 13.38 8.06 -10.49
C ALA A 120 12.74 8.91 -9.29
N VAL A 121 11.53 9.59 -9.40
CA VAL A 121 10.61 10.21 -8.31
C VAL A 121 9.35 11.11 -8.75
N GLY A 122 8.21 11.25 -7.97
CA GLY A 122 7.18 12.39 -7.88
C GLY A 122 5.63 12.15 -8.17
N THR A 123 4.53 12.88 -7.79
CA THR A 123 4.11 14.12 -6.97
C THR A 123 2.56 14.19 -6.54
N LEU A 124 1.88 15.34 -6.22
CA LEU A 124 0.56 15.48 -5.44
C LEU A 124 -0.33 16.80 -5.60
N GLU A 125 -1.69 16.85 -5.29
CA GLU A 125 -2.58 18.09 -5.14
C GLU A 125 -4.06 18.00 -4.51
N SER A 126 -4.65 19.13 -4.03
CA SER A 126 -6.07 19.62 -3.74
C SER A 126 -6.99 19.17 -2.55
N ALA A 127 -7.66 20.10 -1.81
CA ALA A 127 -8.62 19.83 -0.68
C ALA A 127 -9.56 21.01 -0.22
N ASN A 128 -10.53 20.77 0.70
CA ASN A 128 -11.56 21.73 1.23
C ASN A 128 -11.63 21.76 2.78
N PHE A 129 -11.88 22.94 3.39
CA PHE A 129 -11.67 23.23 4.81
C PHE A 129 -12.92 23.40 5.71
N GLY A 130 -14.14 23.39 5.15
CA GLY A 130 -15.35 23.82 5.89
C GLY A 130 -15.69 23.01 7.15
N ALA A 131 -15.45 21.69 7.17
CA ALA A 131 -15.87 20.81 8.26
C ALA A 131 -15.02 20.94 9.55
N LEU A 132 -13.76 21.35 9.42
CA LEU A 132 -12.77 21.35 10.51
C LEU A 132 -13.10 22.38 11.62
N ALA A 133 -13.86 23.42 11.30
CA ALA A 133 -14.20 24.50 12.22
C ALA A 133 -15.19 24.10 13.33
N GLN A 134 -16.09 23.13 13.09
CA GLN A 134 -17.11 22.75 14.10
C GLN A 134 -16.53 21.89 15.24
N GLN A 135 -15.54 21.04 14.96
CA GLN A 135 -15.00 20.11 15.95
C GLN A 135 -14.18 20.81 17.06
N MET A 136 -13.54 21.95 16.76
CA MET A 136 -12.64 22.63 17.71
C MET A 136 -13.38 23.30 18.89
N THR A 137 -14.64 23.71 18.74
CA THR A 137 -15.44 24.29 19.84
C THR A 137 -15.67 23.30 20.99
N GLY A 138 -15.82 22.02 20.68
CA GLY A 138 -15.96 20.95 21.68
C GLY A 138 -14.74 20.75 22.59
N LEU A 139 -13.57 21.28 22.19
CA LEU A 139 -12.31 21.16 22.94
C LEU A 139 -12.04 22.37 23.85
N ILE A 140 -12.37 23.59 23.40
CA ILE A 140 -12.29 24.79 24.25
C ILE A 140 -13.19 24.63 25.49
N SER A 141 -14.41 24.13 25.27
CA SER A 141 -15.44 23.94 26.29
C SER A 141 -15.03 22.99 27.43
N LYS A 142 -14.02 22.15 27.23
CA LYS A 142 -13.48 21.21 28.23
C LYS A 142 -12.27 21.75 29.01
N ASN A 143 -11.76 22.93 28.66
CA ASN A 143 -10.53 23.52 29.20
C ASN A 143 -10.76 24.92 29.82
N VAL A 144 -12.01 25.24 30.15
CA VAL A 144 -12.44 26.47 30.82
C VAL A 144 -13.07 26.12 32.17
N ASN A 145 -12.97 27.04 33.15
CA ASN A 145 -13.46 26.80 34.51
C ASN A 145 -15.00 26.71 34.63
N ASP A 146 -15.72 27.10 33.58
CA ASP A 146 -17.17 27.02 33.45
C ASP A 146 -17.52 26.05 32.29
N PRO A 147 -18.03 24.84 32.58
CA PRO A 147 -18.36 23.86 31.54
C PRO A 147 -19.62 24.21 30.74
N GLU A 148 -20.46 25.14 31.20
CA GLU A 148 -21.65 25.58 30.46
C GLU A 148 -21.33 26.64 29.40
N LEU A 149 -20.18 27.32 29.51
CA LEU A 149 -19.72 28.39 28.62
C LEU A 149 -19.77 28.00 27.14
N GLY A 150 -19.38 26.77 26.79
CA GLY A 150 -19.41 26.27 25.41
C GLY A 150 -20.83 26.17 24.83
N THR A 151 -21.78 25.72 25.65
CA THR A 151 -23.21 25.64 25.28
C THR A 151 -23.83 27.04 25.21
N TRP A 152 -23.42 27.96 26.10
CA TRP A 152 -23.91 29.33 26.14
C TRP A 152 -23.51 30.17 24.91
N VAL A 153 -22.30 29.98 24.36
CA VAL A 153 -21.85 30.72 23.17
C VAL A 153 -22.50 30.20 21.87
N MET A 154 -22.95 28.94 21.83
CA MET A 154 -23.48 28.33 20.61
C MET A 154 -24.96 28.70 20.38
N PRO A 155 -25.32 29.30 19.23
CA PRO A 155 -26.69 29.74 18.97
C PRO A 155 -27.66 28.57 18.81
N SER A 156 -28.86 28.74 19.37
CA SER A 156 -29.97 27.77 19.33
C SER A 156 -31.31 28.45 19.00
N PHE A 157 -31.26 29.58 18.28
CA PHE A 157 -32.44 30.34 17.89
C PHE A 157 -33.23 29.63 16.77
N SER A 158 -34.51 29.98 16.62
CA SER A 158 -35.42 29.39 15.61
C SER A 158 -35.01 29.65 14.15
N THR A 159 -34.00 30.50 13.91
CA THR A 159 -33.44 30.81 12.59
C THR A 159 -31.99 30.35 12.42
N THR A 160 -31.40 29.65 13.40
CA THR A 160 -29.99 29.24 13.37
C THR A 160 -29.76 28.12 12.36
N SER A 161 -28.96 28.40 11.33
CA SER A 161 -28.42 27.41 10.39
C SER A 161 -27.13 26.77 10.91
N ASP A 162 -26.68 25.68 10.28
CA ASP A 162 -25.39 25.09 10.61
C ASP A 162 -24.20 26.00 10.24
N THR A 163 -24.37 26.89 9.26
CA THR A 163 -23.40 27.96 8.95
C THR A 163 -23.27 28.93 10.13
N ASP A 164 -24.37 29.30 10.78
CA ASP A 164 -24.33 30.19 11.95
C ASP A 164 -23.64 29.51 13.14
N ARG A 165 -23.75 28.18 13.26
CA ARG A 165 -23.00 27.37 14.23
C ARG A 165 -21.49 27.36 13.92
N VAL A 166 -21.10 27.24 12.64
CA VAL A 166 -19.68 27.42 12.22
C VAL A 166 -19.17 28.81 12.57
N VAL A 167 -19.96 29.86 12.28
CA VAL A 167 -19.57 31.25 12.55
C VAL A 167 -19.40 31.48 14.06
N ALA A 168 -20.33 31.02 14.89
CA ALA A 168 -20.21 31.09 16.35
C ALA A 168 -18.98 30.33 16.87
N SER A 169 -18.72 29.12 16.35
CA SER A 169 -17.52 28.33 16.65
C SER A 169 -16.22 29.10 16.40
N VAL A 170 -16.07 29.67 15.19
CA VAL A 170 -14.86 30.42 14.80
C VAL A 170 -14.73 31.72 15.59
N LEU A 171 -15.82 32.42 15.88
CA LEU A 171 -15.82 33.62 16.73
C LEU A 171 -15.39 33.30 18.17
N PHE A 172 -15.83 32.17 18.73
CA PHE A 172 -15.42 31.75 20.07
C PHE A 172 -13.93 31.37 20.13
N MET A 173 -13.43 30.63 19.14
CA MET A 173 -11.99 30.37 18.98
C MET A 173 -11.20 31.69 18.90
N GLY A 174 -11.68 32.65 18.10
CA GLY A 174 -11.08 33.98 17.96
C GLY A 174 -11.09 34.79 19.26
N ALA A 175 -12.12 34.66 20.11
CA ALA A 175 -12.15 35.30 21.43
C ALA A 175 -11.12 34.68 22.39
N MET A 176 -10.94 33.35 22.34
CA MET A 176 -10.07 32.61 23.25
C MET A 176 -8.60 32.48 22.79
N GLN A 177 -8.22 33.06 21.63
CA GLN A 177 -6.88 32.98 21.01
C GLN A 177 -5.70 33.53 21.84
N LYS A 178 -5.98 34.20 22.98
CA LYS A 178 -4.95 34.64 23.94
C LYS A 178 -4.64 33.63 25.03
N TYR A 179 -5.44 32.57 25.12
CA TYR A 179 -5.35 31.52 26.14
C TYR A 179 -5.03 30.14 25.54
N PHE A 180 -5.42 29.91 24.28
CA PHE A 180 -5.15 28.66 23.55
C PHE A 180 -4.48 28.94 22.19
N SER A 181 -3.59 28.04 21.79
CA SER A 181 -3.09 27.95 20.41
C SER A 181 -3.92 26.92 19.64
N TYR A 182 -4.16 27.17 18.35
CA TYR A 182 -4.94 26.27 17.49
C TYR A 182 -4.07 25.75 16.36
N THR A 183 -3.90 24.43 16.30
CA THR A 183 -3.19 23.73 15.23
C THR A 183 -4.15 22.71 14.62
N ILE A 184 -4.44 22.86 13.33
CA ILE A 184 -5.24 21.88 12.58
C ILE A 184 -4.29 20.81 12.06
N ASN A 185 -4.25 19.68 12.74
CA ASN A 185 -3.68 18.46 12.18
C ASN A 185 -4.74 17.80 11.30
N LEU A 186 -4.36 17.35 10.10
CA LEU A 186 -5.22 16.45 9.32
C LEU A 186 -5.33 15.15 10.10
N VAL A 187 -6.56 14.68 10.34
CA VAL A 187 -6.77 13.34 10.91
C VAL A 187 -6.30 12.31 9.90
N CYS A 188 -5.49 11.36 10.38
CA CYS A 188 -5.18 10.11 9.70
C CYS A 188 -5.52 8.98 10.69
N GLY A 189 -6.02 7.86 10.19
CA GLY A 189 -6.53 6.77 11.02
C GLY A 189 -7.39 5.81 10.22
N ILE A 190 -7.29 4.53 10.55
CA ILE A 190 -8.18 3.50 10.01
C ILE A 190 -9.50 3.57 10.82
N PRO A 191 -10.69 3.62 10.18
CA PRO A 191 -11.97 3.60 10.90
C PRO A 191 -12.16 2.27 11.65
N SER A 192 -11.99 1.14 10.94
CA SER A 192 -12.07 -0.20 11.51
C SER A 192 -11.14 -1.18 10.78
N VAL A 193 -10.67 -2.21 11.48
CA VAL A 193 -9.82 -3.28 10.95
C VAL A 193 -10.53 -4.63 11.10
N THR A 194 -10.51 -5.45 10.06
CA THR A 194 -11.05 -6.82 10.06
C THR A 194 -9.90 -7.80 9.84
N LEU A 195 -9.59 -8.62 10.84
CA LEU A 195 -8.65 -9.74 10.70
C LEU A 195 -9.45 -11.02 10.40
N LEU A 196 -9.14 -11.66 9.28
CA LEU A 196 -9.74 -12.92 8.85
C LEU A 196 -8.96 -14.13 9.41
N GLY A 197 -9.52 -15.33 9.20
CA GLY A 197 -8.95 -16.60 9.69
C GLY A 197 -9.27 -16.91 11.17
N GLU A 198 -8.36 -17.60 11.81
CA GLU A 198 -8.38 -18.01 13.22
C GLU A 198 -7.10 -17.57 13.94
N VAL A 199 -7.16 -17.37 15.26
CA VAL A 199 -5.99 -16.97 16.07
C VAL A 199 -4.84 -18.01 16.04
N SER A 200 -5.14 -19.26 15.66
CA SER A 200 -4.16 -20.30 15.35
C SER A 200 -3.24 -19.94 14.20
N ASP A 201 -3.77 -19.30 13.16
CA ASP A 201 -3.08 -19.07 11.89
C ASP A 201 -2.03 -17.97 12.11
N TRP A 202 -2.42 -16.92 12.84
CA TRP A 202 -1.53 -15.84 13.29
C TRP A 202 -0.44 -16.34 14.26
N LYS A 203 -0.75 -17.35 15.09
CA LYS A 203 0.24 -18.02 15.96
C LYS A 203 1.20 -18.92 15.19
N ASP A 204 0.75 -19.59 14.13
CA ASP A 204 1.61 -20.38 13.24
C ASP A 204 2.57 -19.48 12.45
N ILE A 205 2.10 -18.34 11.91
CA ILE A 205 2.96 -17.32 11.30
C ILE A 205 4.03 -16.84 12.29
N GLN A 206 3.67 -16.63 13.56
CA GLN A 206 4.64 -16.25 14.61
C GLN A 206 5.65 -17.37 14.92
N ALA A 207 5.23 -18.63 14.91
CA ALA A 207 6.13 -19.78 15.11
C ALA A 207 7.14 -19.93 13.96
N ARG A 208 6.72 -19.67 12.72
CA ARG A 208 7.57 -19.74 11.51
C ARG A 208 8.75 -18.78 11.52
N LEU A 209 8.70 -17.67 12.28
CA LEU A 209 9.82 -16.73 12.39
C LEU A 209 11.13 -17.40 12.86
N ALA A 210 11.05 -18.43 13.70
CA ALA A 210 12.21 -19.19 14.16
C ALA A 210 12.93 -19.98 13.04
N LYS A 211 12.35 -20.07 11.83
CA LYS A 211 13.03 -20.58 10.63
C LYS A 211 13.71 -19.48 9.81
N ILE A 212 13.22 -18.24 9.89
CA ILE A 212 13.81 -17.06 9.22
C ILE A 212 15.14 -16.70 9.90
N GLU A 213 15.18 -16.72 11.24
CA GLU A 213 16.39 -16.44 12.04
C GLU A 213 17.58 -17.37 11.73
N GLN A 214 17.31 -18.56 11.18
CA GLN A 214 18.36 -19.52 10.76
C GLN A 214 19.10 -19.11 9.47
N LEU A 215 18.64 -18.07 8.77
CA LEU A 215 19.21 -17.58 7.52
C LEU A 215 20.27 -16.48 7.72
N GLY A 216 20.50 -16.02 8.95
CA GLY A 216 21.57 -15.07 9.29
C GLY A 216 21.12 -13.87 10.12
N GLU A 217 22.01 -12.88 10.24
CA GLU A 217 21.81 -11.69 11.09
C GLU A 217 20.71 -10.76 10.55
N GLU A 218 20.73 -10.41 9.26
CA GLU A 218 19.67 -9.60 8.64
C GLU A 218 18.27 -10.26 8.72
N PRO A 219 18.10 -11.56 8.38
CA PRO A 219 16.84 -12.28 8.61
C PRO A 219 16.41 -12.33 10.07
N THR A 220 17.36 -12.33 11.01
CA THR A 220 17.06 -12.22 12.44
C THR A 220 16.51 -10.83 12.78
N GLN A 221 17.14 -9.76 12.29
CA GLN A 221 16.62 -8.38 12.45
C GLN A 221 15.22 -8.19 11.83
N PHE A 222 14.94 -8.86 10.70
CA PHE A 222 13.59 -8.88 10.12
C PHE A 222 12.59 -9.63 11.00
N ALA A 223 12.96 -10.80 11.53
CA ALA A 223 12.12 -11.53 12.49
C ALA A 223 11.86 -10.74 13.78
N GLU A 224 12.85 -10.02 14.30
CA GLU A 224 12.71 -9.10 15.45
C GLU A 224 11.65 -8.02 15.21
N MET A 225 11.56 -7.44 14.01
CA MET A 225 10.51 -6.49 13.64
C MET A 225 9.13 -7.14 13.51
N LEU A 226 9.05 -8.36 12.99
CA LEU A 226 7.78 -9.08 12.84
C LEU A 226 7.22 -9.57 14.17
N ARG A 227 8.06 -9.93 15.14
CA ARG A 227 7.65 -10.45 16.47
C ARG A 227 6.61 -9.57 17.21
N PRO A 228 6.82 -8.25 17.43
CA PRO A 228 5.84 -7.37 18.08
C PRO A 228 4.60 -7.11 17.22
N ILE A 229 4.72 -7.05 15.89
CA ILE A 229 3.58 -6.92 14.97
C ILE A 229 2.65 -8.12 15.13
N LEU A 230 3.17 -9.33 14.96
CA LEU A 230 2.37 -10.56 15.08
C LEU A 230 1.79 -10.74 16.49
N ARG A 231 2.50 -10.30 17.54
CA ARG A 231 1.95 -10.27 18.91
C ARG A 231 0.72 -9.37 19.02
N HIS A 232 0.72 -8.19 18.40
CA HIS A 232 -0.46 -7.30 18.40
C HIS A 232 -1.59 -7.79 17.47
N LEU A 233 -1.26 -8.50 16.37
CA LEU A 233 -2.27 -9.20 15.56
C LEU A 233 -2.94 -10.33 16.35
N ILE A 234 -2.20 -11.08 17.16
CA ILE A 234 -2.77 -12.09 18.07
C ILE A 234 -3.60 -11.42 19.18
N LEU A 235 -3.07 -10.36 19.81
CA LEU A 235 -3.77 -9.58 20.83
C LEU A 235 -5.08 -8.97 20.32
N SER A 236 -5.16 -8.65 19.03
CA SER A 236 -6.39 -8.18 18.37
C SER A 236 -7.54 -9.20 18.42
N PHE A 237 -7.25 -10.51 18.45
CA PHE A 237 -8.26 -11.54 18.68
C PHE A 237 -8.53 -11.79 20.17
N GLU A 238 -7.48 -11.79 21.00
CA GLU A 238 -7.57 -12.19 22.41
C GLU A 238 -8.12 -11.08 23.32
N GLN A 239 -7.86 -9.82 22.98
CA GLN A 239 -8.23 -8.63 23.77
C GLN A 239 -8.61 -7.45 22.85
N PRO A 240 -9.68 -7.57 22.03
CA PRO A 240 -10.05 -6.56 21.02
C PRO A 240 -10.28 -5.15 21.57
N ASN A 241 -10.66 -5.02 22.85
CA ASN A 241 -10.92 -3.75 23.52
C ASN A 241 -9.70 -3.20 24.30
N ASN A 242 -8.51 -3.77 24.12
CA ASN A 242 -7.29 -3.30 24.78
C ASN A 242 -6.77 -2.00 24.10
N PRO A 243 -6.55 -0.89 24.83
CA PRO A 243 -6.04 0.36 24.27
C PRO A 243 -4.73 0.22 23.48
N ASP A 244 -3.87 -0.74 23.82
CA ASP A 244 -2.62 -0.99 23.08
C ASP A 244 -2.88 -1.57 21.69
N VAL A 245 -3.98 -2.31 21.49
CA VAL A 245 -4.44 -2.75 20.15
C VAL A 245 -4.88 -1.56 19.32
N THR A 246 -5.71 -0.66 19.89
CA THR A 246 -6.13 0.58 19.21
C THR A 246 -4.93 1.47 18.89
N ARG A 247 -3.94 1.56 19.79
CA ARG A 247 -2.70 2.30 19.56
C ARG A 247 -1.85 1.69 18.45
N PHE A 248 -1.70 0.36 18.43
CA PHE A 248 -0.98 -0.37 17.40
C PHE A 248 -1.57 -0.15 16.00
N TRP A 249 -2.89 -0.23 15.85
CA TRP A 249 -3.52 0.03 14.54
C TRP A 249 -3.40 1.49 14.10
N ASN A 250 -3.31 2.43 15.04
CA ASN A 250 -3.03 3.84 14.76
C ASN A 250 -1.54 4.17 14.53
N THR A 251 -0.63 3.18 14.54
CA THR A 251 0.80 3.33 14.17
C THR A 251 1.23 2.45 12.98
N ILE A 252 0.27 1.91 12.22
CA ILE A 252 0.51 1.06 11.05
C ILE A 252 1.31 1.77 9.97
N ALA A 253 0.82 2.90 9.50
CA ALA A 253 1.43 3.75 8.49
C ALA A 253 1.25 5.19 8.96
N THR A 254 2.14 6.09 8.54
CA THR A 254 2.01 7.55 8.69
C THR A 254 2.65 8.19 7.48
N LYS A 255 1.93 9.10 6.81
CA LYS A 255 2.48 9.93 5.75
C LYS A 255 3.25 11.11 6.36
N ASN A 256 4.52 11.26 6.01
CA ASN A 256 5.40 12.34 6.41
C ASN A 256 5.68 13.21 5.17
N PRO A 257 4.92 14.31 4.96
CA PRO A 257 5.07 15.12 3.75
C PRO A 257 6.28 16.04 3.81
N MET A 258 7.05 16.09 2.72
CA MET A 258 8.22 16.95 2.58
C MET A 258 7.93 18.10 1.61
N PHE A 259 7.96 19.34 2.10
CA PHE A 259 7.53 20.56 1.38
C PHE A 259 8.03 20.75 -0.07
N SER A 260 9.18 20.16 -0.41
CA SER A 260 9.81 20.27 -1.74
C SER A 260 10.57 18.98 -2.10
N GLY A 261 10.11 17.82 -1.62
CA GLY A 261 10.75 16.52 -1.86
C GLY A 261 9.73 15.37 -1.82
N THR A 262 10.22 14.15 -2.00
CA THR A 262 9.39 12.95 -1.96
C THR A 262 8.74 12.76 -0.58
N ASP A 263 7.49 12.30 -0.55
CA ASP A 263 6.81 11.94 0.70
C ASP A 263 7.38 10.63 1.27
N TYR A 264 7.31 10.45 2.59
CA TYR A 264 7.79 9.22 3.26
C TYR A 264 6.69 8.52 4.06
N ILE A 265 6.67 7.20 4.03
CA ILE A 265 5.83 6.33 4.87
C ILE A 265 6.67 5.86 6.07
N SER A 266 6.24 6.19 7.29
CA SER A 266 6.75 5.60 8.53
C SER A 266 5.66 4.75 9.20
N GLY A 267 5.97 4.06 10.30
CA GLY A 267 5.04 3.14 10.98
C GLY A 267 5.46 1.68 10.83
N TRP A 268 4.78 0.76 11.54
CA TRP A 268 5.20 -0.65 11.57
C TRP A 268 5.02 -1.38 10.23
N ILE A 269 4.25 -0.84 9.29
CA ILE A 269 4.18 -1.34 7.90
C ILE A 269 5.55 -1.31 7.22
N GLY A 270 6.48 -0.44 7.65
CA GLY A 270 7.86 -0.38 7.17
C GLY A 270 8.63 -1.69 7.34
N ALA A 271 8.24 -2.57 8.27
CA ALA A 271 8.79 -3.93 8.36
C ALA A 271 8.69 -4.69 7.03
N PHE A 272 7.58 -4.51 6.30
CA PHE A 272 7.31 -5.20 5.03
C PHE A 272 8.00 -4.53 3.82
N CYS A 273 8.89 -3.56 4.07
CA CYS A 273 9.73 -2.85 3.11
C CYS A 273 11.22 -2.84 3.55
N PHE A 274 11.63 -3.75 4.44
CA PHE A 274 12.96 -3.79 5.04
C PHE A 274 14.09 -3.99 4.02
N TRP A 275 13.92 -4.89 3.06
CA TRP A 275 14.83 -5.04 1.93
C TRP A 275 14.29 -4.36 0.67
N GLU A 276 15.21 -3.75 -0.07
CA GLU A 276 15.01 -3.35 -1.47
C GLU A 276 15.07 -4.57 -2.40
N GLU A 277 14.62 -4.42 -3.65
CA GLU A 277 14.48 -5.55 -4.60
C GLU A 277 15.83 -6.21 -4.99
N ASN A 278 16.94 -5.47 -4.83
CA ASN A 278 18.32 -5.97 -4.95
C ASN A 278 18.81 -6.73 -3.69
N GLY A 279 17.97 -6.81 -2.66
CA GLY A 279 18.19 -7.39 -1.33
C GLY A 279 19.05 -6.57 -0.39
N ALA A 280 19.29 -5.29 -0.64
CA ALA A 280 19.94 -4.39 0.32
C ALA A 280 18.97 -4.06 1.47
N SER A 281 19.41 -4.25 2.73
CA SER A 281 18.62 -3.89 3.92
C SER A 281 18.62 -2.37 4.14
N LYS A 282 17.44 -1.78 4.38
CA LYS A 282 17.30 -0.37 4.74
C LYS A 282 17.80 -0.10 6.17
N PRO A 283 18.49 1.02 6.41
CA PRO A 283 18.93 1.40 7.76
C PRO A 283 17.74 1.68 8.68
N ARG A 284 17.94 1.43 9.98
CA ARG A 284 17.00 1.78 11.05
C ARG A 284 17.62 2.87 11.92
N PHE A 285 16.92 3.97 12.11
CA PHE A 285 17.34 5.10 12.93
C PHE A 285 16.71 5.01 14.33
N LYS A 286 17.10 5.90 15.25
CA LYS A 286 16.52 5.97 16.61
C LYS A 286 15.28 6.85 16.67
N GLU A 287 15.11 7.67 15.64
CA GLU A 287 14.09 8.67 15.41
C GLU A 287 12.88 8.09 14.64
N ASP A 288 13.01 6.86 14.12
CA ASP A 288 11.95 6.07 13.49
C ASP A 288 10.83 5.70 14.48
N VAL A 289 9.67 5.27 13.96
CA VAL A 289 8.55 4.80 14.79
C VAL A 289 8.95 3.54 15.55
N VAL A 290 8.69 3.52 16.87
CA VAL A 290 9.04 2.41 17.78
C VAL A 290 7.78 1.69 18.30
N LEU A 291 7.76 0.36 18.17
CA LEU A 291 6.79 -0.53 18.84
C LEU A 291 7.56 -1.46 19.78
N GLU A 292 7.23 -1.44 21.08
CA GLU A 292 7.88 -2.28 22.11
C GLU A 292 9.43 -2.21 22.14
N GLY A 293 10.01 -1.06 21.76
CA GLY A 293 11.47 -0.86 21.71
C GLY A 293 12.12 -1.21 20.37
N VAL A 294 11.38 -1.78 19.41
CA VAL A 294 11.85 -2.09 18.06
C VAL A 294 11.48 -0.95 17.10
N SER A 295 12.44 -0.40 16.36
CA SER A 295 12.22 0.58 15.28
C SER A 295 12.03 -0.08 13.91
N TYR A 296 11.30 0.61 13.03
CA TYR A 296 10.99 0.20 11.66
C TYR A 296 11.54 1.21 10.66
N PRO A 297 12.03 0.78 9.48
CA PRO A 297 12.59 1.70 8.50
C PRO A 297 11.50 2.63 7.94
N THR A 298 11.79 3.92 7.91
CA THR A 298 11.00 4.90 7.14
C THR A 298 11.28 4.73 5.64
N VAL A 299 10.22 4.67 4.82
CA VAL A 299 10.26 4.28 3.41
C VAL A 299 9.89 5.47 2.53
N ASP A 300 10.71 5.77 1.52
CA ASP A 300 10.39 6.70 0.44
C ASP A 300 9.17 6.17 -0.35
N ILE A 301 8.15 7.02 -0.56
CA ILE A 301 6.86 6.59 -1.16
C ILE A 301 7.00 6.04 -2.59
N ASP A 302 8.02 6.49 -3.33
CA ASP A 302 8.34 6.05 -4.69
C ASP A 302 9.31 4.85 -4.70
N LYS A 303 9.67 4.31 -3.52
CA LYS A 303 10.56 3.16 -3.32
C LYS A 303 9.97 2.10 -2.37
N VAL A 304 8.64 1.99 -2.34
CA VAL A 304 7.95 0.81 -1.79
C VAL A 304 8.22 -0.37 -2.75
N PRO A 305 8.92 -1.45 -2.33
CA PRO A 305 9.26 -2.55 -3.21
C PRO A 305 8.02 -3.35 -3.63
N VAL A 306 8.08 -4.01 -4.79
CA VAL A 306 6.95 -4.82 -5.30
C VAL A 306 6.47 -5.87 -4.29
N GLY A 307 5.16 -6.13 -4.27
CA GLY A 307 4.50 -7.09 -3.40
C GLY A 307 4.45 -8.52 -3.94
N PHE A 308 5.22 -8.83 -4.99
CA PHE A 308 5.24 -10.13 -5.66
C PHE A 308 6.65 -10.54 -6.09
N ALA A 309 6.89 -11.85 -6.14
CA ALA A 309 8.09 -12.45 -6.72
C ALA A 309 7.89 -12.73 -8.21
N SER A 310 9.01 -12.84 -8.95
CA SER A 310 9.05 -13.21 -10.37
C SER A 310 9.97 -14.41 -10.58
N VAL A 311 9.54 -15.37 -11.42
CA VAL A 311 10.28 -16.59 -11.75
C VAL A 311 10.22 -16.86 -13.25
N PRO A 312 11.35 -17.01 -13.96
CA PRO A 312 11.36 -17.45 -15.36
C PRO A 312 11.03 -18.95 -15.46
N VAL A 313 10.22 -19.33 -16.45
CA VAL A 313 9.71 -20.70 -16.63
C VAL A 313 9.71 -21.07 -18.12
N THR A 314 10.56 -22.01 -18.53
CA THR A 314 10.49 -22.59 -19.87
C THR A 314 9.38 -23.65 -19.92
N VAL A 315 8.33 -23.41 -20.71
CA VAL A 315 7.27 -24.39 -20.99
C VAL A 315 7.67 -25.21 -22.22
N ASN A 316 7.52 -26.54 -22.15
CA ASN A 316 7.62 -27.42 -23.33
C ASN A 316 6.22 -28.02 -23.60
N ASP A 317 5.59 -27.59 -24.69
CA ASP A 317 4.33 -28.14 -25.20
C ASP A 317 4.63 -28.88 -26.51
N ASN A 318 4.71 -30.21 -26.45
CA ASN A 318 4.93 -31.10 -27.60
C ASN A 318 6.14 -30.69 -28.47
N ASP A 319 7.30 -30.52 -27.83
CA ASP A 319 8.60 -30.07 -28.37
C ASP A 319 8.67 -28.60 -28.81
N ALA A 320 7.56 -27.86 -28.82
CA ALA A 320 7.58 -26.40 -28.88
C ALA A 320 7.94 -25.83 -27.50
N LYS A 321 9.02 -25.04 -27.45
CA LYS A 321 9.47 -24.37 -26.23
C LYS A 321 9.05 -22.91 -26.22
N PHE A 322 8.48 -22.49 -25.09
CA PHE A 322 8.06 -21.12 -24.82
C PHE A 322 8.77 -20.63 -23.56
N GLU A 323 9.48 -19.52 -23.66
CA GLU A 323 10.06 -18.88 -22.48
C GLU A 323 8.98 -17.99 -21.84
N CYS A 324 8.55 -18.34 -20.64
CA CYS A 324 7.52 -17.63 -19.89
C CYS A 324 8.08 -16.99 -18.63
N THR A 325 7.30 -16.10 -18.02
CA THR A 325 7.52 -15.59 -16.67
C THR A 325 6.27 -15.83 -15.83
N MET A 326 6.46 -16.30 -14.60
CA MET A 326 5.40 -16.45 -13.60
C MET A 326 5.63 -15.46 -12.45
N LEU A 327 4.63 -14.63 -12.18
CA LEU A 327 4.59 -13.69 -11.07
C LEU A 327 3.62 -14.20 -10.00
N ALA A 328 3.97 -14.09 -8.71
CA ALA A 328 3.10 -14.48 -7.60
C ALA A 328 3.27 -13.58 -6.37
N GLY A 329 2.16 -13.16 -5.75
CA GLY A 329 2.14 -12.22 -4.63
C GLY A 329 0.93 -11.28 -4.66
N SER A 330 1.08 -10.04 -4.19
CA SER A 330 0.02 -9.04 -4.02
C SER A 330 0.01 -7.99 -5.14
N PHE A 331 -0.97 -8.09 -6.04
CA PHE A 331 -1.06 -7.33 -7.31
C PHE A 331 -2.05 -6.16 -7.27
N GLY A 332 -2.78 -5.96 -6.18
CA GLY A 332 -3.87 -5.00 -6.18
C GLY A 332 -4.58 -4.83 -4.86
N ILE A 333 -5.66 -4.06 -4.92
CA ILE A 333 -6.53 -3.71 -3.80
C ILE A 333 -7.96 -3.98 -4.24
N GLN A 334 -8.64 -4.90 -3.56
CA GLN A 334 -10.07 -5.12 -3.73
C GLN A 334 -10.83 -4.16 -2.82
N ALA A 335 -11.74 -3.39 -3.39
CA ALA A 335 -12.67 -2.56 -2.65
C ALA A 335 -14.06 -3.21 -2.56
N GLN A 336 -14.69 -3.10 -1.40
CA GLN A 336 -15.98 -3.73 -1.07
C GLN A 336 -16.90 -2.74 -0.34
N PRO A 337 -18.23 -2.87 -0.45
CA PRO A 337 -19.18 -2.03 0.29
C PRO A 337 -19.21 -2.40 1.78
N SER A 338 -19.73 -1.49 2.61
CA SER A 338 -20.17 -1.85 3.96
C SER A 338 -21.41 -2.72 3.88
N SER A 339 -21.25 -4.00 4.19
CA SER A 339 -22.33 -4.92 4.52
C SER A 339 -23.11 -4.37 5.72
N GLN A 340 -24.37 -3.97 5.52
CA GLN A 340 -25.27 -3.66 6.64
C GLN A 340 -25.56 -4.93 7.44
N GLU A 341 -25.39 -4.87 8.76
CA GLU A 341 -25.81 -5.95 9.64
C GLU A 341 -27.31 -5.83 9.95
N GLY A 342 -28.06 -6.89 9.64
CA GLY A 342 -29.36 -7.19 10.26
C GLY A 342 -30.54 -6.27 9.91
N SER A 343 -31.42 -6.77 9.04
CA SER A 343 -32.86 -6.57 9.20
C SER A 343 -33.55 -7.93 9.37
N LEU A 344 -34.40 -8.03 10.40
CA LEU A 344 -35.10 -9.26 10.78
C LEU A 344 -36.31 -9.52 9.86
N GLU A 345 -36.73 -10.77 9.78
CA GLU A 345 -37.98 -11.16 9.10
C GLU A 345 -39.21 -10.50 9.74
N GLN A 346 -39.96 -9.69 8.98
CA GLN A 346 -41.41 -9.53 9.12
C GLN A 346 -42.04 -8.66 8.01
N GLY A 347 -43.29 -8.97 7.66
CA GLY A 347 -44.20 -8.02 7.00
C GLY A 347 -44.23 -8.06 5.46
N SER A 348 -45.06 -8.93 4.89
CA SER A 348 -45.40 -8.91 3.47
C SER A 348 -46.38 -7.80 3.09
N THR A 349 -46.09 -7.03 2.05
CA THR A 349 -47.11 -6.40 1.17
C THR A 349 -46.50 -6.14 -0.21
N GLU A 350 -47.29 -6.30 -1.26
CA GLU A 350 -46.85 -6.20 -2.66
C GLU A 350 -46.95 -4.76 -3.20
N SER A 351 -45.98 -4.33 -3.99
CA SER A 351 -46.11 -3.21 -4.94
C SER A 351 -45.08 -3.34 -6.07
N GLU A 352 -45.49 -2.97 -7.30
CA GLU A 352 -44.71 -3.21 -8.53
C GLU A 352 -43.52 -2.23 -8.71
N PRO A 353 -42.45 -2.64 -9.43
CA PRO A 353 -41.23 -1.86 -9.52
C PRO A 353 -41.33 -0.67 -10.49
N GLN A 354 -41.15 0.54 -9.98
CA GLN A 354 -40.70 1.68 -10.79
C GLN A 354 -39.17 1.77 -10.72
N GLY A 355 -38.54 1.96 -11.88
CA GLY A 355 -37.08 1.91 -12.00
C GLY A 355 -36.39 3.11 -11.38
N HIS A 356 -35.85 2.93 -10.18
CA HIS A 356 -34.78 3.79 -9.65
C HIS A 356 -33.41 3.21 -10.03
N GLU A 357 -32.50 4.08 -10.47
CA GLU A 357 -31.09 3.72 -10.63
C GLU A 357 -30.53 3.24 -9.28
N THR A 358 -29.86 2.10 -9.29
CA THR A 358 -29.30 1.50 -8.07
C THR A 358 -28.25 2.43 -7.46
N SER A 359 -28.53 2.97 -6.28
CA SER A 359 -27.55 3.68 -5.45
C SER A 359 -26.30 2.82 -5.30
N THR A 360 -25.20 3.24 -5.94
CA THR A 360 -23.93 2.52 -5.83
C THR A 360 -23.36 2.76 -4.44
N SER A 361 -23.62 1.83 -3.53
CA SER A 361 -23.11 1.82 -2.16
C SER A 361 -21.61 2.12 -2.16
N ALA A 362 -21.21 3.15 -1.42
CA ALA A 362 -19.81 3.57 -1.36
C ALA A 362 -18.91 2.40 -0.92
N LEU A 363 -17.83 2.16 -1.67
CA LEU A 363 -16.89 1.10 -1.34
C LEU A 363 -15.94 1.57 -0.26
N VAL A 364 -16.27 1.25 0.99
CA VAL A 364 -15.58 1.76 2.18
C VAL A 364 -14.62 0.75 2.81
N LYS A 365 -14.63 -0.51 2.37
CA LYS A 365 -13.66 -1.54 2.78
C LYS A 365 -12.60 -1.75 1.70
N VAL A 366 -11.34 -1.88 2.09
CA VAL A 366 -10.21 -2.26 1.22
C VAL A 366 -9.52 -3.51 1.74
N GLN A 367 -9.05 -4.35 0.82
CA GLN A 367 -8.36 -5.62 1.10
C GLN A 367 -7.23 -5.86 0.08
N PRO A 368 -6.05 -6.34 0.50
CA PRO A 368 -5.00 -6.77 -0.42
C PRO A 368 -5.46 -7.90 -1.35
N LEU A 369 -5.19 -7.77 -2.65
CA LEU A 369 -5.45 -8.82 -3.64
C LEU A 369 -4.18 -9.61 -3.94
N SER A 370 -4.11 -10.81 -3.36
CA SER A 370 -3.02 -11.76 -3.59
C SER A 370 -3.41 -12.85 -4.60
N GLY A 371 -2.50 -13.26 -5.49
CA GLY A 371 -2.71 -14.27 -6.54
C GLY A 371 -1.45 -14.52 -7.39
N TRP A 372 -1.63 -14.91 -8.66
CA TRP A 372 -0.53 -15.17 -9.60
C TRP A 372 -0.94 -14.98 -11.08
N ILE A 373 0.04 -14.66 -11.92
CA ILE A 373 -0.08 -14.52 -13.38
C ILE A 373 1.11 -15.24 -14.04
N MET A 374 0.87 -15.97 -15.12
CA MET A 374 1.90 -16.56 -15.97
C MET A 374 1.70 -16.06 -17.40
N TYR A 375 2.76 -15.52 -18.01
CA TYR A 375 2.73 -14.99 -19.37
C TYR A 375 3.92 -15.47 -20.20
N GLU A 376 3.75 -15.52 -21.52
CA GLU A 376 4.80 -15.78 -22.50
C GLU A 376 5.61 -14.50 -22.70
N ASN A 377 6.93 -14.63 -22.62
CA ASN A 377 7.84 -13.51 -22.83
C ASN A 377 7.86 -13.12 -24.31
N GLU A 378 8.13 -11.84 -24.58
CA GLU A 378 8.48 -11.33 -25.91
C GLU A 378 9.51 -12.22 -26.65
N ALA A 379 9.34 -12.38 -27.97
CA ALA A 379 10.25 -13.13 -28.82
C ALA A 379 11.74 -12.73 -28.67
N ALA A 380 12.64 -13.72 -28.71
CA ALA A 380 14.07 -13.51 -28.46
C ALA A 380 14.74 -12.53 -29.44
N GLU A 381 14.24 -12.48 -30.68
CA GLU A 381 14.65 -11.53 -31.71
C GLU A 381 14.32 -10.08 -31.33
N ALA A 382 13.19 -9.84 -30.64
CA ALA A 382 12.80 -8.52 -30.16
C ALA A 382 13.70 -8.06 -28.99
N VAL A 383 14.06 -8.98 -28.09
CA VAL A 383 15.04 -8.71 -27.02
C VAL A 383 16.40 -8.34 -27.63
N GLN A 384 16.89 -9.12 -28.61
CA GLN A 384 18.16 -8.85 -29.28
C GLN A 384 18.14 -7.50 -30.00
N ALA A 385 17.09 -7.20 -30.77
CA ALA A 385 16.95 -5.91 -31.46
C ALA A 385 16.92 -4.72 -30.48
N ARG A 386 16.29 -4.86 -29.30
CA ARG A 386 16.30 -3.82 -28.26
C ARG A 386 17.70 -3.60 -27.68
N GLU A 387 18.44 -4.66 -27.36
CA GLU A 387 19.79 -4.51 -26.81
C GLU A 387 20.79 -3.98 -27.85
N GLU A 388 20.61 -4.31 -29.13
CA GLU A 388 21.34 -3.67 -30.23
C GLU A 388 20.97 -2.18 -30.38
N GLU A 389 19.68 -1.81 -30.28
CA GLU A 389 19.26 -0.40 -30.31
C GLU A 389 19.84 0.38 -29.12
N LYS A 390 19.77 -0.15 -27.89
CA LYS A 390 20.40 0.44 -26.69
C LYS A 390 21.89 0.67 -26.88
N LYS A 391 22.61 -0.32 -27.42
CA LYS A 391 24.06 -0.19 -27.67
C LYS A 391 24.35 0.90 -28.70
N VAL A 392 23.64 0.90 -29.83
CA VAL A 392 23.78 1.90 -30.90
C VAL A 392 23.43 3.31 -30.40
N LEU A 393 22.49 3.46 -29.47
CA LEU A 393 22.17 4.75 -28.84
C LEU A 393 23.27 5.21 -27.89
N ASN A 394 23.80 4.32 -27.05
CA ASN A 394 24.93 4.63 -26.16
C ASN A 394 26.19 5.04 -26.95
N ASP A 395 26.55 4.30 -27.99
CA ASP A 395 27.69 4.63 -28.86
C ASP A 395 27.54 6.01 -29.52
N LYS A 396 26.31 6.36 -29.96
CA LYS A 396 25.98 7.70 -30.50
C LYS A 396 26.00 8.80 -29.44
N ILE A 397 25.52 8.54 -28.23
CA ILE A 397 25.52 9.50 -27.12
C ILE A 397 26.96 9.82 -26.72
N ASN A 398 27.80 8.80 -26.53
CA ASN A 398 29.22 8.96 -26.19
C ASN A 398 29.98 9.75 -27.27
N THR A 399 29.86 9.33 -28.54
CA THR A 399 30.48 10.04 -29.67
C THR A 399 29.95 11.47 -29.80
N GLY A 400 28.65 11.67 -29.55
CA GLY A 400 28.00 12.98 -29.57
C GLY A 400 28.49 13.91 -28.46
N MET A 401 28.77 13.38 -27.25
CA MET A 401 29.38 14.13 -26.15
C MET A 401 30.83 14.51 -26.45
N GLU A 402 31.63 13.62 -27.05
CA GLU A 402 33.01 13.92 -27.45
C GLU A 402 33.08 15.00 -28.55
N ALA A 403 32.11 15.01 -29.46
CA ALA A 403 32.05 15.97 -30.57
C ALA A 403 31.42 17.34 -30.21
N SER A 404 30.79 17.48 -29.03
CA SER A 404 29.95 18.62 -28.71
C SER A 404 30.46 19.48 -27.55
N GLY A 405 30.59 20.79 -27.79
CA GLY A 405 30.55 21.78 -26.73
C GLY A 405 29.17 21.91 -26.08
N SER A 406 29.01 22.84 -25.13
CA SER A 406 27.80 23.01 -24.32
C SER A 406 26.48 23.27 -25.08
N GLU A 407 26.55 23.63 -26.36
CA GLU A 407 25.37 23.84 -27.21
C GLU A 407 24.78 22.53 -27.78
N GLY A 408 25.55 21.44 -27.83
CA GLY A 408 25.14 20.18 -28.47
C GLY A 408 24.16 19.31 -27.66
N PHE A 409 24.01 19.55 -26.36
CA PHE A 409 23.19 18.70 -25.47
C PHE A 409 21.72 18.57 -25.94
N SER A 410 21.16 19.65 -26.52
CA SER A 410 19.80 19.65 -27.08
C SER A 410 19.61 18.61 -28.20
N ALA A 411 20.65 18.34 -29.00
CA ALA A 411 20.62 17.34 -30.07
C ALA A 411 20.68 15.90 -29.54
N LEU A 412 21.14 15.69 -28.29
CA LEU A 412 21.19 14.38 -27.64
C LEU A 412 19.89 14.03 -26.90
N LEU A 413 19.06 15.02 -26.55
CA LEU A 413 17.78 14.80 -25.84
C LEU A 413 16.85 13.74 -26.49
N PRO A 414 16.72 13.64 -27.83
CA PRO A 414 15.93 12.57 -28.46
C PRO A 414 16.56 11.18 -28.27
N LEU A 415 17.91 11.09 -28.25
CA LEU A 415 18.63 9.83 -28.04
C LEU A 415 18.49 9.37 -26.58
N TYR A 416 18.66 10.29 -25.61
CA TYR A 416 18.42 9.99 -24.19
C TYR A 416 16.97 9.60 -23.91
N ARG A 417 15.99 10.26 -24.53
CA ARG A 417 14.58 9.86 -24.39
C ARG A 417 14.37 8.44 -24.92
N ARG A 418 14.88 8.15 -26.12
CA ARG A 418 14.73 6.82 -26.74
C ARG A 418 15.47 5.73 -25.96
N LEU A 419 16.63 6.04 -25.39
CA LEU A 419 17.35 5.13 -24.51
C LEU A 419 16.52 4.83 -23.24
N GLY A 420 15.97 5.86 -22.59
CA GLY A 420 15.08 5.71 -21.44
C GLY A 420 13.78 4.94 -21.75
N GLU A 421 13.22 5.07 -22.95
CA GLU A 421 12.10 4.23 -23.42
C GLU A 421 12.48 2.73 -23.45
N LEU A 422 13.71 2.40 -23.85
CA LEU A 422 14.21 1.03 -23.98
C LEU A 422 14.73 0.46 -22.66
N GLU A 423 15.25 1.30 -21.76
CA GLU A 423 15.64 0.97 -20.38
C GLU A 423 14.43 0.76 -19.46
N ALA A 424 13.24 1.21 -19.88
CA ALA A 424 11.98 1.01 -19.17
C ALA A 424 11.24 -0.30 -19.53
N PHE A 425 11.84 -1.19 -20.36
CA PHE A 425 11.37 -2.56 -20.62
C PHE A 425 11.95 -3.54 -19.58
#